data_AF-A0A849R024-F1
#
_entry.id   AF-A0A849R024-F1
#
_cell.length_a   1.000
_cell.length_b   1.000
_cell.length_c   1.000
_cell.angle_alpha   90.00
_cell.angle_beta   90.00
_cell.angle_gamma   90.00
#
_symmetry.space_group_name_H-M   'P 1'
#
loop_
_entity.id
_entity.type
_entity.pdbx_description
1 polymer ?
#
loop_
_entity_poly.entity_id
_entity_poly.type
_entity_poly.pdbx_seq_one_letter_code
_entity_poly.pdbx_strand_id
1 'polypeptide(L)'
;MIERITDLNDKKQTSHGMYNLIELFSGDLKKIYLKRSGRNVPLQDLSLPDFFDLVRKIKYRKDHAPIEVISRPKHILNLQGLGMDCKKKALLIASYLKNAGVPYRLIGSSRKQNGRIHHVFVQGFINNQWENIDATYKHYKLFEKKQVTNAEVL
;
A
#
# COMPACT_ATOMS: atom_id res chain seq x y z
N MET A 1 14.30 -11.19 14.10
CA MET A 1 13.67 -10.21 13.19
C MET A 1 13.21 -10.99 11.97
N ILE A 2 11.91 -11.23 11.78
CA ILE A 2 11.46 -12.05 10.65
C ILE A 2 11.26 -11.13 9.45
N GLU A 3 12.31 -10.97 8.65
CA GLU A 3 12.17 -10.61 7.25
C GLU A 3 11.60 -11.84 6.53
N ARG A 4 10.34 -11.79 6.11
CA ARG A 4 9.87 -12.73 5.09
C ARG A 4 10.14 -12.11 3.73
N ILE A 5 11.39 -12.25 3.27
CA ILE A 5 11.69 -12.17 1.84
C ILE A 5 11.02 -13.40 1.25
N THR A 6 9.81 -13.22 0.75
CA THR A 6 9.09 -14.30 0.07
C THR A 6 9.38 -14.09 -1.40
N ASP A 7 9.98 -15.08 -2.07
CA ASP A 7 10.10 -15.04 -3.52
C ASP A 7 8.72 -15.32 -4.13
N LEU A 8 8.02 -14.28 -4.57
CA LEU A 8 6.63 -14.38 -5.00
C LEU A 8 6.57 -14.49 -6.53
N ASN A 9 6.67 -15.72 -7.02
CA ASN A 9 6.56 -16.00 -8.45
C ASN A 9 5.10 -16.09 -8.95
N ASP A 10 4.11 -16.04 -8.04
CA ASP A 10 2.67 -16.11 -8.34
C ASP A 10 1.89 -14.97 -7.69
N LYS A 11 0.97 -14.36 -8.44
CA LYS A 11 0.08 -13.28 -7.97
C LYS A 11 -0.71 -13.66 -6.73
N LYS A 12 -1.17 -14.91 -6.63
CA LYS A 12 -1.94 -15.39 -5.47
C LYS A 12 -1.06 -15.46 -4.22
N GLN A 13 0.21 -15.83 -4.37
CA GLN A 13 1.17 -15.81 -3.27
C GLN A 13 1.40 -14.36 -2.82
N THR A 14 1.54 -13.42 -3.76
CA THR A 14 1.74 -12.00 -3.44
C THR A 14 0.54 -11.42 -2.69
N SER A 15 -0.68 -11.64 -3.17
CA SER A 15 -1.87 -11.12 -2.49
C SER A 15 -2.05 -11.73 -1.10
N HIS A 16 -1.89 -13.04 -0.96
CA HIS A 16 -1.95 -13.72 0.32
C HIS A 16 -0.87 -13.22 1.29
N GLY A 17 0.36 -13.06 0.82
CA GLY A 17 1.46 -12.50 1.60
C GLY A 17 1.17 -11.07 2.08
N MET A 18 0.60 -10.23 1.21
CA MET A 18 0.20 -8.87 1.57
C MET A 18 -0.89 -8.88 2.64
N TYR A 19 -1.99 -9.64 2.46
CA TYR A 19 -3.04 -9.75 3.47
C TYR A 19 -2.48 -10.24 4.81
N ASN A 20 -1.65 -11.29 4.82
CA ASN A 20 -1.03 -11.78 6.07
C ASN A 20 -0.21 -10.70 6.78
N LEU A 21 0.58 -9.90 6.05
CA LEU A 21 1.37 -8.83 6.65
C LEU A 21 0.50 -7.68 7.17
N ILE A 22 -0.55 -7.31 6.44
CA ILE A 22 -1.52 -6.30 6.89
C ILE A 22 -2.22 -6.80 8.15
N GLU A 23 -2.63 -8.07 8.14
CA GLU A 23 -3.37 -8.66 9.25
C GLU A 23 -2.59 -8.66 10.55
N LEU A 24 -1.33 -9.12 10.48
CA LEU A 24 -0.46 -9.28 11.64
C LEU A 24 0.22 -7.97 12.08
N PHE A 25 0.45 -7.03 11.16
CA PHE A 25 1.35 -5.90 11.41
C PHE A 25 0.76 -4.51 11.15
N SER A 26 -0.55 -4.36 10.89
CA SER A 26 -1.16 -3.03 10.78
C SER A 26 -0.91 -2.18 12.04
N GLY A 27 -0.85 -2.81 13.21
CA GLY A 27 -0.54 -2.16 14.50
C GLY A 27 0.83 -1.49 14.60
N ASP A 28 1.72 -1.67 13.61
CA ASP A 28 2.97 -0.91 13.53
C ASP A 28 2.74 0.60 13.44
N LEU A 29 1.67 1.02 12.76
CA LEU A 29 1.37 2.44 12.55
C LEU A 29 1.01 3.17 13.87
N LYS A 30 0.67 2.44 14.94
CA LYS A 30 0.44 2.99 16.29
C LYS A 30 1.72 3.42 16.98
N LYS A 31 2.85 2.86 16.57
CA LYS A 31 4.16 3.00 17.25
C LYS A 31 5.12 3.88 16.46
N ILE A 32 4.69 4.42 15.33
CA ILE A 32 5.48 5.29 14.47
C ILE A 32 4.81 6.66 14.48
N TYR A 33 5.60 7.70 14.66
CA TYR A 33 5.10 9.04 14.90
C TYR A 33 5.62 10.02 13.84
N LEU A 34 4.78 10.97 13.46
CA LEU A 34 5.15 12.13 12.66
C LEU A 34 5.15 13.36 13.58
N LYS A 35 6.19 14.19 13.49
CA LYS A 35 6.23 15.47 14.21
C LYS A 35 5.38 16.50 13.46
N ARG A 36 4.30 16.98 14.09
CA ARG A 36 3.42 18.04 13.56
C ARG A 36 3.17 19.10 14.62
N SER A 37 3.47 20.36 14.30
CA SER A 37 3.26 21.51 15.21
C SER A 37 3.83 21.26 16.62
N GLY A 38 5.03 20.69 16.70
CA GLY A 38 5.70 20.38 17.96
C GLY A 38 5.22 19.10 18.68
N ARG A 39 4.19 18.41 18.19
CA ARG A 39 3.65 17.17 18.78
C ARG A 39 4.03 15.93 17.98
N ASN A 40 4.17 14.80 18.66
CA ASN A 40 4.31 13.48 18.03
C ASN A 40 2.91 12.91 17.79
N VAL A 41 2.54 12.74 16.53
CA VAL A 41 1.24 12.17 16.12
C VAL A 41 1.46 10.76 15.59
N PRO A 42 0.85 9.71 16.17
CA PRO A 42 0.91 8.37 15.61
C PRO A 42 0.43 8.36 14.15
N LEU A 43 1.06 7.57 13.29
CA LEU A 43 0.69 7.54 11.87
C LEU A 43 -0.75 7.06 11.64
N GLN A 44 -1.28 6.19 12.52
CA GLN A 44 -2.68 5.76 12.46
C GLN A 44 -3.69 6.89 12.70
N ASP A 45 -3.29 7.96 13.40
CA ASP A 45 -4.18 9.06 13.79
C ASP A 45 -4.15 10.20 12.76
N LEU A 46 -3.36 10.06 11.68
CA LEU A 46 -3.40 10.98 10.56
C LEU A 46 -4.75 10.89 9.84
N SER A 47 -5.17 11.98 9.20
CA SER A 47 -6.30 11.93 8.27
C SER A 47 -5.94 11.07 7.05
N LEU A 48 -6.93 10.50 6.37
CA LEU A 48 -6.68 9.71 5.14
C LEU A 48 -5.92 10.53 4.07
N PRO A 49 -6.27 11.81 3.79
CA PRO A 49 -5.48 12.63 2.88
C PRO A 49 -4.02 12.81 3.31
N ASP A 50 -3.77 13.01 4.60
CA ASP A 50 -2.41 13.18 5.13
C ASP A 50 -1.58 11.89 5.04
N PHE A 51 -2.19 10.75 5.40
CA PHE A 51 -1.52 9.46 5.31
C PHE A 51 -1.27 9.08 3.84
N PHE A 52 -2.24 9.31 2.95
CA PHE A 52 -2.08 9.14 1.51
C PHE A 52 -0.92 9.97 0.97
N ASP A 53 -0.86 11.26 1.34
CA ASP A 53 0.21 12.16 0.90
C ASP A 53 1.59 11.72 1.41
N LEU A 54 1.67 11.27 2.67
CA LEU A 54 2.88 10.70 3.25
C LEU A 54 3.39 9.52 2.42
N VAL A 55 2.53 8.53 2.13
CA VAL A 55 2.92 7.34 1.35
C VAL A 55 3.24 7.70 -0.10
N ARG A 56 2.47 8.61 -0.69
CA ARG A 56 2.63 9.06 -2.08
C ARG A 56 3.97 9.76 -2.31
N LYS A 57 4.44 10.52 -1.33
CA LYS A 57 5.73 11.23 -1.38
C LYS A 57 6.94 10.31 -1.34
N ILE A 58 6.80 9.07 -0.87
CA ILE A 58 7.90 8.11 -0.88
C ILE A 58 8.28 7.78 -2.34
N LYS A 59 9.57 7.81 -2.67
CA LYS A 59 10.04 7.61 -4.07
C LYS A 59 9.61 6.24 -4.59
N TYR A 60 9.09 6.19 -5.81
CA TYR A 60 8.84 4.91 -6.47
C TYR A 60 10.17 4.25 -6.87
N ARG A 61 10.36 3.00 -6.46
CA ARG A 61 11.46 2.15 -6.89
C ARG A 61 10.93 0.73 -7.07
N LYS A 62 10.98 0.24 -8.29
CA LYS A 62 10.58 -1.14 -8.60
C LYS A 62 11.62 -2.11 -8.02
N ASP A 63 11.15 -3.26 -7.52
CA ASP A 63 12.04 -4.35 -7.14
C ASP A 63 12.78 -4.92 -8.37
N HIS A 64 13.95 -5.50 -8.14
CA HIS A 64 14.72 -6.17 -9.18
C HIS A 64 14.06 -7.50 -9.52
N ALA A 65 13.49 -7.61 -10.72
CA ALA A 65 12.91 -8.86 -11.20
C ALA A 65 13.95 -9.99 -11.23
N PRO A 66 13.57 -11.25 -10.95
CA PRO A 66 12.20 -11.72 -10.68
C PRO A 66 11.73 -11.52 -9.23
N ILE A 67 12.60 -11.05 -8.35
CA ILE A 67 12.35 -10.98 -6.91
C ILE A 67 11.29 -9.91 -6.61
N GLU A 68 10.17 -10.34 -6.02
CA GLU A 68 9.20 -9.45 -5.41
C GLU A 68 9.44 -9.40 -3.90
N VAL A 69 9.55 -8.20 -3.33
CA VAL A 69 9.76 -8.04 -1.89
C VAL A 69 8.53 -7.39 -1.28
N ILE A 70 7.90 -8.06 -0.32
CA ILE A 70 6.91 -7.46 0.58
C ILE A 70 7.46 -7.45 2.00
N SER A 71 7.05 -6.47 2.80
CA SER A 71 7.55 -6.31 4.17
C SER A 71 6.49 -5.68 5.05
N ARG A 72 6.60 -5.89 6.36
CA ARG A 72 5.68 -5.26 7.33
C ARG A 72 5.79 -3.72 7.31
N PRO A 73 4.75 -2.97 7.72
CA PRO A 73 4.72 -1.50 7.67
C PRO A 73 5.92 -0.84 8.35
N LYS A 74 6.33 -1.28 9.54
CA LYS A 74 7.49 -0.69 10.24
C LYS A 74 8.78 -0.76 9.43
N HIS A 75 9.04 -1.89 8.78
CA HIS A 75 10.24 -2.07 7.99
C HIS A 75 10.20 -1.19 6.73
N ILE A 76 9.05 -1.13 6.05
CA ILE A 76 8.84 -0.26 4.89
C ILE A 76 9.13 1.21 5.26
N LEU A 77 8.59 1.68 6.38
CA LEU A 77 8.75 3.08 6.81
C LEU A 77 10.17 3.39 7.26
N ASN A 78 10.86 2.46 7.93
CA ASN A 78 12.27 2.63 8.31
C ASN A 78 13.19 2.76 7.09
N LEU A 79 12.86 2.08 5.98
CA LEU A 79 13.65 2.07 4.75
C LEU A 79 13.07 2.96 3.64
N GLN A 80 12.13 3.86 3.95
CA GLN A 80 11.44 4.67 2.94
C GLN A 80 12.39 5.51 2.05
N GLY A 81 13.58 5.87 2.56
CA GLY A 81 14.60 6.60 1.79
C GLY A 81 15.15 5.83 0.59
N LEU A 82 15.06 4.50 0.57
CA LEU A 82 15.48 3.65 -0.54
C LEU A 82 14.47 3.64 -1.70
N GLY A 83 13.27 4.16 -1.47
CA GLY A 83 12.12 4.04 -2.36
C GLY A 83 11.42 2.68 -2.25
N MET A 84 10.26 2.57 -2.89
CA MET A 84 9.41 1.38 -2.81
C MET A 84 8.49 1.22 -4.02
N ASP A 85 8.07 -0.02 -4.28
CA ASP A 85 7.19 -0.38 -5.39
C ASP A 85 5.70 -0.23 -5.00
N CYS A 86 4.81 -0.60 -5.92
CA CYS A 86 3.36 -0.49 -5.72
C CYS A 86 2.86 -1.35 -4.55
N LYS A 87 3.44 -2.54 -4.33
CA LYS A 87 3.01 -3.48 -3.29
C LYS A 87 3.24 -2.93 -1.90
N LYS A 88 4.45 -2.45 -1.62
CA LYS A 88 4.81 -1.88 -0.31
C LYS A 88 3.97 -0.64 0.00
N LYS A 89 3.71 0.21 -0.99
CA LYS A 89 2.82 1.37 -0.84
C LYS A 89 1.37 0.97 -0.58
N ALA A 90 0.85 0.01 -1.34
CA ALA A 90 -0.49 -0.53 -1.11
C ALA A 90 -0.61 -1.16 0.28
N LEU A 91 0.42 -1.87 0.75
CA LEU A 91 0.47 -2.46 2.09
C LEU A 91 0.35 -1.39 3.19
N LEU A 92 1.03 -0.26 3.06
CA LEU A 92 0.91 0.86 4.01
C LEU A 92 -0.51 1.44 4.04
N ILE A 93 -1.09 1.69 2.87
CA ILE A 93 -2.47 2.22 2.75
C ILE A 93 -3.47 1.24 3.37
N ALA A 94 -3.42 -0.04 3.01
CA ALA A 94 -4.33 -1.05 3.54
C ALA A 94 -4.18 -1.21 5.06
N SER A 95 -2.94 -1.17 5.57
CA SER A 95 -2.67 -1.20 7.02
C SER A 95 -3.29 0.01 7.75
N TYR A 96 -3.28 1.18 7.14
CA TYR A 96 -3.93 2.37 7.68
C TYR A 96 -5.46 2.21 7.71
N LEU A 97 -6.07 1.79 6.60
CA LEU A 97 -7.52 1.57 6.52
C LEU A 97 -7.99 0.53 7.54
N LYS A 98 -7.23 -0.56 7.70
CA LYS A 98 -7.49 -1.58 8.71
C LYS A 98 -7.55 -0.98 10.12
N ASN A 99 -6.56 -0.17 10.50
CA ASN A 99 -6.56 0.46 11.83
C ASN A 99 -7.69 1.47 12.01
N ALA A 100 -8.12 2.12 10.93
CA ALA A 100 -9.25 3.04 10.91
C ALA A 100 -10.62 2.33 10.90
N GLY A 101 -10.66 0.99 10.86
CA GLY A 101 -11.91 0.23 10.77
C GLY A 101 -12.62 0.39 9.42
N VAL A 102 -11.91 0.83 8.38
CA VAL A 102 -12.47 1.01 7.03
C VAL A 102 -12.33 -0.29 6.25
N PRO A 103 -13.43 -0.90 5.76
CA PRO A 103 -13.34 -2.06 4.89
C PRO A 103 -12.49 -1.73 3.65
N TYR A 104 -11.57 -2.62 3.30
CA TYR A 104 -10.66 -2.42 2.19
C TYR A 104 -10.54 -3.69 1.35
N ARG A 105 -10.03 -3.54 0.12
CA ARG A 105 -9.65 -4.64 -0.76
C ARG A 105 -8.41 -4.28 -1.57
N LEU A 106 -7.60 -5.28 -1.90
CA LEU A 106 -6.49 -5.14 -2.83
C LEU A 106 -6.99 -5.32 -4.26
N ILE A 107 -6.56 -4.43 -5.16
CA ILE A 107 -6.92 -4.48 -6.58
C ILE A 107 -5.68 -4.71 -7.41
N GLY A 108 -5.67 -5.82 -8.15
CA GLY A 108 -4.74 -6.07 -9.23
C GLY A 108 -5.22 -5.34 -10.47
N SER A 109 -4.34 -4.64 -11.17
CA SER A 109 -4.70 -3.96 -12.42
C SER A 109 -3.63 -4.05 -13.51
N SER A 110 -4.09 -3.84 -14.75
CA SER A 110 -3.27 -3.73 -15.94
C SER A 110 -3.65 -2.48 -16.75
N ARG A 111 -2.64 -1.86 -17.35
CA ARG A 111 -2.77 -0.90 -18.46
C ARG A 111 -2.24 -1.46 -19.79
N LYS A 112 -1.74 -2.70 -19.80
CA LYS A 112 -1.19 -3.34 -20.99
C LYS A 112 -2.32 -3.85 -21.88
N GLN A 113 -2.15 -3.77 -23.19
CA GLN A 113 -3.11 -4.29 -24.17
C GLN A 113 -3.41 -5.78 -23.96
N ASN A 114 -2.40 -6.58 -23.57
CA ASN A 114 -2.56 -8.00 -23.29
C ASN A 114 -3.27 -8.33 -21.95
N GLY A 115 -3.76 -7.32 -21.21
CA GLY A 115 -4.48 -7.53 -19.95
C GLY A 115 -3.66 -8.06 -18.78
N ARG A 116 -2.34 -8.25 -18.94
CA ARG A 116 -1.49 -8.85 -17.88
C ARG A 116 -1.31 -7.90 -16.69
N ILE A 117 -1.94 -8.25 -15.57
CA ILE A 117 -1.82 -7.55 -14.27
C ILE A 117 -0.35 -7.38 -13.88
N HIS A 118 0.01 -6.16 -13.50
CA HIS A 118 1.37 -5.78 -13.09
C HIS A 118 1.40 -4.61 -12.10
N HIS A 119 0.23 -4.15 -11.66
CA HIS A 119 0.07 -3.09 -10.70
C HIS A 119 -0.88 -3.55 -9.60
N VAL A 120 -0.62 -3.15 -8.36
CA VAL A 120 -1.52 -3.37 -7.22
C VAL A 120 -1.78 -2.05 -6.52
N PHE A 121 -3.02 -1.83 -6.11
CA PHE A 121 -3.41 -0.68 -5.28
C PHE A 121 -4.54 -1.08 -4.34
N VAL A 122 -4.99 -0.14 -3.51
CA VAL A 122 -6.03 -0.38 -2.50
C VAL A 122 -7.31 0.33 -2.88
N GLN A 123 -8.45 -0.29 -2.61
CA GLN A 123 -9.73 0.40 -2.49
C GLN A 123 -10.22 0.38 -1.05
N GLY A 124 -10.79 1.49 -0.59
CA GLY A 124 -11.48 1.59 0.69
C GLY A 124 -12.98 1.81 0.48
N PHE A 125 -13.83 1.24 1.33
CA PHE A 125 -15.27 1.47 1.30
C PHE A 125 -15.61 2.76 2.05
N ILE A 126 -15.84 3.85 1.32
CA ILE A 126 -16.01 5.20 1.85
C ILE A 126 -17.26 5.80 1.20
N ASN A 127 -18.13 6.45 1.97
CA ASN A 127 -19.38 7.06 1.48
C ASN A 127 -20.24 6.08 0.64
N ASN A 128 -20.35 4.83 1.11
CA ASN A 128 -21.12 3.76 0.47
C ASN A 128 -20.63 3.35 -0.94
N GLN A 129 -19.35 3.61 -1.25
CA GLN A 129 -18.73 3.20 -2.51
C GLN A 129 -17.27 2.75 -2.32
N TRP A 130 -16.78 1.94 -3.27
CA TRP A 130 -15.38 1.52 -3.31
C TRP A 130 -14.52 2.60 -3.98
N GLU A 131 -13.70 3.28 -3.18
CA GLU A 131 -12.87 4.38 -3.62
C GLU A 131 -11.41 3.99 -3.84
N ASN A 132 -10.78 4.50 -4.89
CA ASN A 132 -9.37 4.21 -5.19
C ASN A 132 -8.42 4.98 -4.27
N ILE A 133 -7.53 4.27 -3.59
CA ILE A 133 -6.52 4.85 -2.70
C ILE A 133 -5.14 4.38 -3.16
N ASP A 134 -4.75 4.87 -4.33
CA ASP A 134 -3.49 4.49 -4.98
C ASP A 134 -2.41 5.56 -4.79
N ALA A 135 -1.54 5.34 -3.81
CA ALA A 135 -0.43 6.23 -3.48
C ALA A 135 0.88 5.89 -4.24
N THR A 136 0.81 5.13 -5.34
CA THR A 136 2.01 4.57 -5.99
C THR A 136 2.93 5.65 -6.55
N TYR A 137 2.40 6.57 -7.37
CA TYR A 137 3.19 7.62 -8.01
C TYR A 137 2.89 9.00 -7.45
N LYS A 138 3.89 9.87 -7.46
CA LYS A 138 3.80 11.23 -6.92
C LYS A 138 2.67 12.06 -7.54
N HIS A 139 2.27 11.83 -8.79
CA HIS A 139 1.23 12.60 -9.45
C HIS A 139 -0.20 12.07 -9.19
N TYR A 140 -0.36 10.90 -8.57
CA TYR A 140 -1.68 10.33 -8.30
C TYR A 140 -2.45 11.14 -7.26
N LYS A 141 -3.77 11.18 -7.44
CA LYS A 141 -4.69 11.85 -6.52
C LYS A 141 -5.52 10.83 -5.75
N LEU A 142 -5.90 11.19 -4.53
CA LEU A 142 -6.82 10.39 -3.72
C LEU A 142 -8.17 10.27 -4.46
N PHE A 143 -8.74 9.07 -4.51
CA PHE A 143 -10.01 8.75 -5.19
C PHE A 143 -9.99 8.91 -6.72
N GLU A 144 -8.80 9.03 -7.31
CA GLU A 144 -8.65 9.11 -8.75
C GLU A 144 -9.12 7.82 -9.45
N LYS A 145 -10.04 7.95 -10.40
CA LYS A 145 -10.46 6.85 -11.27
C LYS A 145 -9.28 6.35 -12.09
N LYS A 146 -9.07 5.04 -12.14
CA LYS A 146 -8.00 4.42 -12.91
C LYS A 146 -8.53 4.00 -14.27
N GLN A 147 -7.87 4.46 -15.33
CA GLN A 147 -8.02 3.88 -16.66
C GLN A 147 -7.16 2.61 -16.73
N VAL A 148 -7.82 1.47 -16.91
CA VAL A 148 -7.21 0.13 -16.89
C VAL A 148 -7.82 -0.71 -18.00
N THR A 149 -7.03 -1.62 -18.56
CA THR A 149 -7.50 -2.61 -19.54
C THR A 149 -8.08 -3.85 -18.85
N ASN A 150 -7.63 -4.13 -17.63
CA ASN A 150 -8.12 -5.22 -16.79
C ASN A 150 -7.93 -4.87 -15.31
N ALA A 151 -8.85 -5.31 -14.46
CA ALA A 151 -8.74 -5.22 -13.01
C ALA A 151 -9.47 -6.37 -12.32
N GLU A 152 -8.92 -6.84 -11.20
CA GLU A 152 -9.48 -7.90 -10.38
C GLU A 152 -9.28 -7.60 -8.89
N VAL A 153 -10.21 -8.08 -8.06
CA VAL A 153 -10.04 -8.10 -6.60
C VAL A 153 -9.11 -9.27 -6.27
N LEU A 154 -8.06 -9.00 -5.49
CA LEU A 154 -7.04 -9.97 -5.10
C LEU A 154 -7.30 -10.64 -3.76
#